data_AF-A0AAW9MP72-F1
#
_entry.id   AF-A0AAW9MP72-F1
#
_cell.length_a   1.000
_cell.length_b   1.000
_cell.length_c   1.000
_cell.angle_alpha   90.00
_cell.angle_beta   90.00
_cell.angle_gamma   90.00
#
_symmetry.space_group_name_H-M   'P 1'
#
loop_
_entity.id
_entity.type
_entity.pdbx_description
1 polymer ?
#
loop_
_entity_poly.entity_id
_entity_poly.type
_entity_poly.pdbx_seq_one_letter_code
_entity_poly.pdbx_strand_id
1 'polypeptide(L)'
;MFEKQVEKFLKDEIKKLGGICYKFVSPGNSGVPDRIVILPGRVYFVELKTEKGRLSPIQKRQIKKLSDLGQKVFVLYGMEDVRKFINILKGVNHA
;
A
#
# COMPACT_ATOMS: atom_id res chain seq x y z
N MET A 1 -2.28 -18.21 -1.12
CA MET A 1 -2.56 -17.19 -2.15
C MET A 1 -1.24 -16.53 -2.52
N PHE A 2 -0.88 -16.50 -3.80
CA PHE A 2 0.42 -15.99 -4.23
C PHE A 2 0.44 -14.46 -4.10
N GLU A 3 1.55 -13.90 -3.61
CA GLU A 3 1.78 -12.44 -3.47
C GLU A 3 1.42 -11.68 -4.77
N LYS A 4 1.70 -12.29 -5.93
CA LYS A 4 1.30 -11.79 -7.25
C LYS A 4 -0.21 -11.59 -7.43
N GLN A 5 -1.04 -12.45 -6.88
CA GLN A 5 -2.50 -12.34 -6.98
C GLN A 5 -3.03 -11.19 -6.11
N VAL A 6 -2.47 -11.03 -4.91
CA VAL A 6 -2.81 -9.93 -3.99
C VAL A 6 -2.44 -8.59 -4.61
N GLU A 7 -1.21 -8.49 -5.14
CA GLU A 7 -0.75 -7.29 -5.84
C GLU A 7 -1.59 -6.97 -7.08
N LYS A 8 -1.89 -7.98 -7.91
CA LYS A 8 -2.71 -7.80 -9.11
C LYS A 8 -4.09 -7.25 -8.74
N PHE A 9 -4.74 -7.83 -7.74
CA PHE A 9 -6.04 -7.37 -7.27
C PHE A 9 -5.99 -5.92 -6.77
N LEU A 10 -4.98 -5.56 -5.96
CA LEU A 10 -4.78 -4.17 -5.52
C LEU A 10 -4.68 -3.23 -6.73
N LYS A 11 -3.81 -3.54 -7.70
CA LYS A 11 -3.62 -2.70 -8.89
C LYS A 11 -4.91 -2.54 -9.70
N ASP A 12 -5.63 -3.62 -9.92
CA ASP A 12 -6.86 -3.63 -10.70
C ASP A 12 -7.96 -2.80 -10.01
N GLU A 13 -8.13 -2.92 -8.69
CA GLU A 13 -9.10 -2.14 -7.94
C GLU A 13 -8.71 -0.65 -7.87
N ILE A 14 -7.45 -0.31 -7.65
CA ILE A 14 -6.99 1.09 -7.69
C ILE A 14 -7.27 1.71 -9.07
N LYS A 15 -7.03 0.96 -10.16
CA LYS A 15 -7.35 1.42 -11.51
C LYS A 15 -8.86 1.68 -11.69
N LYS A 16 -9.72 0.81 -11.16
CA LYS A 16 -11.19 1.02 -11.17
C LYS A 16 -11.61 2.26 -10.38
N LEU A 17 -10.86 2.64 -9.35
CA LEU A 17 -11.06 3.89 -8.60
C LEU A 17 -10.51 5.13 -9.31
N GLY A 18 -10.04 5.01 -10.56
CA GLY A 18 -9.42 6.11 -11.31
C GLY A 18 -8.01 6.47 -10.84
N GLY A 19 -7.37 5.60 -10.05
CA GLY A 19 -6.04 5.80 -9.51
C GLY A 19 -4.93 5.06 -10.27
N ILE A 20 -3.71 5.28 -9.80
CA ILE A 20 -2.49 4.63 -10.31
C ILE A 20 -1.79 3.92 -9.14
N CYS A 21 -1.26 2.72 -9.37
CA CYS A 21 -0.52 1.95 -8.38
C CYS A 21 0.89 1.62 -8.91
N TYR A 22 1.87 2.46 -8.56
CA TYR A 22 3.27 2.27 -8.95
C TYR A 22 3.98 1.29 -8.03
N LYS A 23 4.88 0.49 -8.58
CA LYS A 23 5.91 -0.18 -7.77
C LYS A 23 6.86 0.88 -7.25
N PHE A 24 7.13 0.89 -5.94
CA PHE A 24 8.08 1.83 -5.38
C PHE A 24 9.46 1.17 -5.27
N VAL A 25 10.42 1.75 -5.98
CA VAL A 25 11.82 1.38 -5.91
C VAL A 25 12.61 2.66 -5.68
N SER A 26 13.47 2.65 -4.67
CA SER A 26 14.32 3.80 -4.35
C SER A 26 15.78 3.33 -4.21
N PRO A 27 16.61 3.52 -5.26
CA PRO A 27 18.03 3.19 -5.20
C PRO A 27 18.70 3.88 -3.99
N GLY A 28 19.51 3.12 -3.24
CA GLY A 28 20.14 3.60 -2.01
C GLY A 28 19.24 3.66 -0.78
N ASN A 29 17.93 3.43 -0.90
CA ASN A 29 16.98 3.47 0.21
C ASN A 29 16.22 2.14 0.32
N SER A 30 16.84 1.15 0.97
CA SER A 30 16.21 -0.15 1.23
C SER A 30 15.03 -0.04 2.22
N GLY A 31 14.07 -0.94 2.07
CA GLY A 31 12.92 -1.06 2.98
C GLY A 31 11.80 -0.05 2.75
N VAL A 32 11.81 0.68 1.63
CA VAL A 32 10.63 1.47 1.23
C VAL A 32 9.41 0.57 1.05
N PRO A 33 8.18 1.08 1.28
CA PRO A 33 6.95 0.31 1.02
C PRO A 33 6.90 -0.19 -0.42
N ASP A 34 6.22 -1.30 -0.68
CA ASP A 34 6.17 -1.94 -2.01
C ASP A 34 5.51 -1.09 -3.10
N ARG A 35 4.52 -0.26 -2.74
CA ARG A 35 3.65 0.46 -3.69
C ARG A 35 3.42 1.91 -3.29
N ILE A 36 3.28 2.76 -4.31
CA ILE A 36 2.69 4.10 -4.21
C ILE A 36 1.35 4.07 -4.94
N VAL A 37 0.27 4.30 -4.18
CA VAL A 37 -1.09 4.43 -4.69
C VAL A 37 -1.43 5.91 -4.78
N ILE A 38 -1.73 6.37 -6.00
CA ILE A 38 -2.12 7.74 -6.31
C ILE A 38 -3.60 7.75 -6.68
N LEU A 39 -4.38 8.55 -5.97
CA LEU A 39 -5.78 8.86 -6.26
C LEU A 39 -5.93 10.39 -6.39
N PRO A 40 -7.04 10.90 -6.96
CA PRO A 40 -7.28 12.34 -7.00
C PRO A 40 -7.13 13.00 -5.62
N GLY A 41 -6.13 13.88 -5.48
CA GLY A 41 -5.83 14.62 -4.24
C GLY A 41 -5.25 13.78 -3.09
N ARG A 42 -4.89 12.51 -3.30
CA ARG A 42 -4.46 11.61 -2.22
C ARG A 42 -3.33 10.69 -2.67
N VAL A 43 -2.32 10.54 -1.83
CA VAL A 43 -1.24 9.56 -2.02
C VAL A 43 -1.16 8.64 -0.80
N TYR A 44 -1.04 7.35 -1.06
CA TYR A 44 -0.88 6.31 -0.04
C TYR A 44 0.33 5.45 -0.36
N PHE A 45 1.12 5.15 0.66
CA PHE A 45 2.18 4.15 0.56
C PHE A 45 1.65 2.83 1.10
N VAL A 46 1.94 1.73 0.41
CA VAL A 46 1.41 0.41 0.77
C VAL A 46 2.55 -0.61 0.79
N GLU A 47 2.69 -1.28 1.93
CA GLU A 47 3.54 -2.44 2.14
C GLU A 47 2.64 -3.69 2.19
N LEU A 48 2.94 -4.69 1.38
CA LEU A 48 2.18 -5.93 1.27
C LEU A 48 2.91 -7.05 1.99
N LYS A 49 2.21 -7.75 2.88
CA LYS A 49 2.71 -8.95 3.56
C LYS A 49 1.82 -10.14 3.27
N THR A 50 2.40 -11.33 3.36
CA THR A 50 1.60 -12.55 3.54
C THR A 50 0.89 -12.51 4.89
N GLU A 51 -0.14 -13.34 5.08
CA GLU A 51 -0.91 -13.42 6.34
C GLU A 51 -0.03 -13.62 7.59
N LYS A 52 1.09 -14.34 7.44
CA LYS A 52 2.07 -14.61 8.51
C LYS A 52 3.36 -13.79 8.37
N GLY A 53 3.42 -12.90 7.38
CA GLY A 53 4.59 -12.09 7.09
C GLY A 53 4.88 -11.13 8.24
N ARG A 54 6.13 -10.67 8.34
CA ARG A 54 6.54 -9.68 9.35
C ARG A 54 7.31 -8.56 8.68
N LEU A 55 7.15 -7.34 9.19
CA LEU A 55 7.98 -6.21 8.78
C LEU A 55 9.40 -6.42 9.28
N SER A 56 10.36 -6.28 8.37
CA SER A 56 11.76 -6.19 8.74
C SER A 56 12.02 -4.89 9.53
N PRO A 57 13.09 -4.83 10.36
CA PRO A 57 13.42 -3.61 11.09
C PRO A 57 13.61 -2.37 10.19
N ILE A 58 14.14 -2.55 8.98
CA ILE A 58 14.34 -1.44 8.05
C ILE A 58 13.02 -0.93 7.47
N GLN A 59 12.07 -1.82 7.15
CA GLN A 59 10.72 -1.42 6.73
C GLN A 59 10.00 -0.66 7.84
N LYS A 60 10.08 -1.12 9.08
CA LYS A 60 9.49 -0.41 10.24
C LYS A 60 10.04 1.02 10.35
N ARG A 61 11.35 1.21 10.18
CA ARG A 61 11.99 2.54 10.20
C ARG A 61 11.50 3.43 9.05
N GLN A 62 11.40 2.90 7.84
CA GLN A 62 10.93 3.68 6.68
C GLN A 62 9.45 4.05 6.80
N ILE A 63 8.61 3.11 7.23
CA ILE A 63 7.19 3.36 7.52
C ILE A 63 7.07 4.47 8.57
N LYS A 64 7.81 4.37 9.68
CA LYS A 64 7.81 5.41 10.72
C LYS A 64 8.23 6.76 10.15
N LYS A 65 9.32 6.83 9.38
CA LYS A 65 9.81 8.07 8.77
C LYS A 65 8.76 8.72 7.86
N LEU A 66 8.07 7.95 7.04
CA LEU A 66 7.00 8.45 6.18
C LEU A 66 5.79 8.93 7.00
N SER A 67 5.38 8.16 8.02
CA SER A 67 4.29 8.54 8.91
C SER A 67 4.60 9.80 9.73
N ASP A 68 5.84 9.96 10.21
CA ASP A 68 6.30 11.17 10.92
C ASP A 68 6.24 12.42 10.02
N LEU A 69 6.36 12.25 8.69
CA LEU A 69 6.17 13.29 7.68
C LEU A 69 4.70 13.49 7.27
N GLY A 70 3.76 12.93 8.05
CA GLY A 70 2.32 13.05 7.81
C GLY A 70 1.78 12.21 6.65
N GLN A 71 2.59 11.30 6.09
CA GLN A 71 2.14 10.45 4.99
C GLN A 71 1.33 9.26 5.50
N LYS A 72 0.32 8.86 4.73
CA LYS A 72 -0.48 7.67 5.05
C LYS A 72 0.21 6.42 4.50
N VAL A 73 0.64 5.55 5.41
CA VAL A 73 1.28 4.28 5.08
C VAL A 73 0.42 3.13 5.60
N PHE A 74 0.12 2.17 4.74
CA PHE A 74 -0.68 0.98 5.06
C PHE A 74 0.19 -0.27 4.96
N VAL A 75 0.08 -1.14 5.96
CA VAL A 75 0.68 -2.48 5.93
C VAL A 75 -0.47 -3.47 5.84
N LEU A 76 -0.56 -4.21 4.74
CA LEU A 76 -1.71 -5.06 4.43
C LEU A 76 -1.29 -6.53 4.44
N TYR A 77 -1.94 -7.33 5.29
CA TYR A 77 -1.65 -8.75 5.47
C TYR A 77 -2.65 -9.61 4.68
N GLY A 78 -2.18 -10.15 3.57
CA GLY A 78 -2.99 -11.01 2.71
C GLY A 78 -4.13 -10.29 2.00
N MET A 79 -5.03 -11.07 1.40
CA MET A 79 -6.09 -10.55 0.53
C MET A 79 -7.20 -9.84 1.30
N GLU A 80 -7.48 -10.26 2.53
CA GLU A 80 -8.56 -9.67 3.32
C GLU A 80 -8.28 -8.20 3.65
N ASP A 81 -7.06 -7.87 4.08
CA ASP A 81 -6.65 -6.50 4.35
C ASP A 81 -6.65 -5.63 3.10
N VAL A 82 -6.26 -6.18 1.95
CA VAL A 82 -6.35 -5.46 0.68
C VAL A 82 -7.82 -5.15 0.34
N ARG A 83 -8.76 -6.09 0.53
CA ARG A 83 -10.18 -5.82 0.32
C ARG A 83 -10.71 -4.74 1.26
N LYS A 84 -10.35 -4.80 2.54
CA LYS A 84 -10.71 -3.77 3.54
C LYS A 84 -10.17 -2.40 3.14
N PHE A 85 -8.91 -2.34 2.73
CA PHE A 85 -8.27 -1.12 2.25
C PHE A 85 -9.02 -0.52 1.05
N ILE A 86 -9.37 -1.33 0.04
CA ILE A 86 -10.16 -0.86 -1.10
C ILE A 86 -11.55 -0.36 -0.68
N ASN A 87 -12.21 -1.02 0.26
CA ASN A 87 -13.51 -0.57 0.77
C ASN A 87 -13.41 0.78 1.49
N ILE A 88 -12.36 0.99 2.30
CA ILE A 88 -12.07 2.29 2.91
C ILE A 88 -11.92 3.35 1.81
N LEU A 89 -11.13 3.09 0.78
CA LEU A 89 -10.93 4.05 -0.31
C LEU A 89 -12.23 4.42 -1.06
N LYS A 90 -13.14 3.45 -1.24
CA LYS A 90 -14.48 3.67 -1.82
C LYS A 90 -15.33 4.58 -0.94
N GLY A 91 -15.29 4.37 0.38
CA GLY A 91 -16.06 5.17 1.34
C GLY A 91 -15.61 6.64 1.45
N VAL A 92 -14.34 6.95 1.17
CA VAL A 92 -13.82 8.34 1.20
C VAL A 92 -14.24 9.15 -0.05
N ASN A 93 -14.87 8.54 -1.05
CA ASN A 93 -15.32 9.25 -2.26
C ASN A 93 -16.78 9.77 -2.17
N HIS A 94 -17.42 9.68 -1.00
CA HIS A 94 -18.80 10.13 -0.77
C HIS A 94 -18.93 11.18 0.36
N ALA A 95 -17.86 11.91 0.66
CA ALA A 95 -17.88 13.05 1.58
C ALA A 95 -17.51 14.33 0.83
#